data_AF-A0A3A5AYY1-F1
#
_entry.id   AF-A0A3A5AYY1-F1
#
_cell.length_a   1.000
_cell.length_b   1.000
_cell.length_c   1.000
_cell.angle_alpha   90.00
_cell.angle_beta   90.00
_cell.angle_gamma   90.00
#
_symmetry.space_group_name_H-M   'P 1'
#
loop_
_entity.id
_entity.type
_entity.pdbx_description
1 polymer ?
#
loop_
_entity_poly.entity_id
_entity_poly.type
_entity_poly.pdbx_seq_one_letter_code
_entity_poly.pdbx_strand_id
1 'polypeptide(L)'
;LAEILPQGDVVIEFTHPEPSLAHLKAVADAGKAMVLGTTGFSPAQLAEVRALGARTRLVFAPNMAVGVNLMFKVVADIAKVLSEGYDVEIVEAHHRLKKDAPSGTALKLAQVIAQALDRDLEKVGVYARHGIIGERTPAEIGIQTVRAGDIVGEHTVLFGGIGERLEITHRAHSRDNFARGAVRAAAWIVGQAPGLYDMQDVLGLK
;
A
#
# COMPACT_ATOMS: atom_id res chain seq x y z
N LEU A 1 -17.28 -4.77 -20.85
CA LEU A 1 -17.60 -3.83 -19.75
C LEU A 1 -18.81 -2.95 -20.07
N ALA A 2 -18.85 -2.24 -21.21
CA ALA A 2 -19.95 -1.33 -21.55
C ALA A 2 -21.37 -1.93 -21.45
N GLU A 3 -21.56 -3.20 -21.84
CA GLU A 3 -22.87 -3.88 -21.81
C GLU A 3 -23.40 -4.15 -20.38
N ILE A 4 -22.49 -4.36 -19.41
CA ILE A 4 -22.86 -4.73 -18.03
C ILE A 4 -22.74 -3.56 -17.06
N LEU A 5 -22.03 -2.50 -17.42
CA LEU A 5 -21.79 -1.33 -16.58
C LEU A 5 -23.08 -0.62 -16.12
N PRO A 6 -24.17 -0.56 -16.91
CA PRO A 6 -25.44 -0.03 -16.44
C PRO A 6 -26.08 -0.83 -15.30
N GLN A 7 -25.72 -2.11 -15.15
CA GLN A 7 -26.34 -3.04 -14.19
C GLN A 7 -25.73 -2.98 -12.79
N GLY A 8 -24.68 -2.17 -12.58
CA GLY A 8 -24.02 -2.02 -11.29
C GLY A 8 -23.59 -0.58 -11.02
N ASP A 9 -23.21 -0.31 -9.78
CA ASP A 9 -22.80 1.04 -9.34
C ASP A 9 -21.29 1.20 -9.22
N VAL A 10 -20.58 0.10 -8.95
CA VAL A 10 -19.13 0.09 -8.69
C VAL A 10 -18.45 -1.05 -9.44
N VAL A 11 -17.35 -0.74 -10.12
CA VAL A 11 -16.43 -1.75 -10.67
C VAL A 11 -15.29 -1.99 -9.68
N ILE A 12 -15.09 -3.25 -9.26
CA ILE A 12 -13.92 -3.65 -8.46
C ILE A 12 -12.90 -4.28 -9.40
N GLU A 13 -11.70 -3.70 -9.49
CA GLU A 13 -10.70 -4.07 -10.48
C GLU A 13 -9.34 -4.41 -9.86
N PHE A 14 -8.91 -5.65 -10.11
CA PHE A 14 -7.60 -6.21 -9.76
C PHE A 14 -7.08 -7.01 -10.96
N THR A 15 -6.57 -6.32 -11.97
CA THR A 15 -6.15 -6.93 -13.24
C THR A 15 -4.73 -6.51 -13.60
N HIS A 16 -4.53 -5.86 -14.74
CA HIS A 16 -3.27 -5.35 -15.24
C HIS A 16 -3.40 -3.86 -15.60
N PRO A 17 -2.30 -3.09 -15.60
CA PRO A 17 -2.33 -1.64 -15.84
C PRO A 17 -3.06 -1.21 -17.11
N GLU A 18 -2.78 -1.87 -18.24
CA GLU A 18 -3.37 -1.53 -19.54
C GLU A 18 -4.91 -1.68 -19.57
N PRO A 19 -5.50 -2.85 -19.23
CA PRO A 19 -6.95 -2.97 -19.20
C PRO A 19 -7.59 -2.08 -18.12
N SER A 20 -6.94 -1.92 -16.96
CA SER A 20 -7.47 -1.08 -15.88
C SER A 20 -7.66 0.38 -16.30
N LEU A 21 -6.77 0.95 -17.13
CA LEU A 21 -6.95 2.31 -17.66
C LEU A 21 -8.13 2.41 -18.61
N ALA A 22 -8.28 1.44 -19.53
CA ALA A 22 -9.40 1.40 -20.46
C ALA A 22 -10.75 1.28 -19.71
N HIS A 23 -10.79 0.46 -18.66
CA HIS A 23 -11.96 0.30 -17.81
C HIS A 23 -12.24 1.55 -16.99
N LEU A 24 -11.22 2.18 -16.38
CA LEU A 24 -11.39 3.42 -15.63
C LEU A 24 -11.96 4.53 -16.51
N LYS A 25 -11.52 4.64 -17.77
CA LYS A 25 -12.10 5.58 -18.73
C LYS A 25 -13.59 5.30 -18.98
N ALA A 26 -13.95 4.04 -19.24
CA ALA A 26 -15.34 3.65 -19.46
C ALA A 26 -16.23 3.90 -18.21
N VAL A 27 -15.70 3.64 -17.01
CA VAL A 27 -16.39 3.94 -15.74
C VAL A 27 -16.61 5.44 -15.58
N ALA A 28 -15.58 6.24 -15.85
CA ALA A 28 -15.62 7.70 -15.78
C ALA A 28 -16.69 8.27 -16.74
N ASP A 29 -16.68 7.81 -18.00
CA ASP A 29 -17.62 8.26 -19.03
C ASP A 29 -19.07 7.88 -18.70
N ALA A 30 -19.27 6.77 -17.97
CA ALA A 30 -20.59 6.32 -17.51
C ALA A 30 -21.04 6.93 -16.16
N GLY A 31 -20.21 7.76 -15.51
CA GLY A 31 -20.53 8.33 -14.19
C GLY A 31 -20.63 7.31 -13.06
N LYS A 32 -20.02 6.13 -13.23
CA LYS A 32 -19.99 5.06 -12.22
C LYS A 32 -18.79 5.20 -11.29
N ALA A 33 -18.74 4.39 -10.24
CA ALA A 33 -17.63 4.36 -9.31
C ALA A 33 -16.68 3.18 -9.59
N MET A 34 -15.45 3.28 -9.09
CA MET A 34 -14.48 2.20 -9.20
C MET A 34 -13.61 2.08 -7.95
N VAL A 35 -13.31 0.83 -7.61
CA VAL A 35 -12.28 0.45 -6.64
C VAL A 35 -11.16 -0.21 -7.44
N LEU A 36 -10.06 0.52 -7.61
CA LEU A 36 -8.90 0.10 -8.38
C LEU A 36 -7.80 -0.39 -7.43
N GLY A 37 -7.58 -1.69 -7.42
CA GLY A 37 -6.51 -2.36 -6.67
C GLY A 37 -5.35 -2.85 -7.53
N THR A 38 -5.41 -2.65 -8.85
CA THR A 38 -4.32 -2.97 -9.78
C THR A 38 -3.04 -2.20 -9.40
N THR A 39 -1.89 -2.88 -9.43
CA THR A 39 -0.56 -2.31 -9.17
C THR A 39 0.32 -2.34 -10.42
N GLY A 40 1.47 -1.64 -10.38
CA GLY A 40 2.48 -1.71 -11.46
C GLY A 40 2.24 -0.73 -12.62
N PHE A 41 1.44 0.32 -12.39
CA PHE A 41 1.30 1.41 -13.36
C PHE A 41 2.62 2.16 -13.55
N SER A 42 2.93 2.52 -14.79
CA SER A 42 4.03 3.44 -15.10
C SER A 42 3.73 4.86 -14.61
N PRO A 43 4.73 5.76 -14.49
CA PRO A 43 4.49 7.15 -14.10
C PRO A 43 3.46 7.87 -15.00
N ALA A 44 3.49 7.60 -16.31
CA ALA A 44 2.53 8.16 -17.26
C ALA A 44 1.11 7.62 -17.01
N GLN A 45 0.98 6.32 -16.76
CA GLN A 45 -0.30 5.71 -16.45
C GLN A 45 -0.86 6.20 -15.11
N LEU A 46 -0.01 6.41 -14.10
CA LEU A 46 -0.41 7.00 -12.83
C LEU A 46 -0.92 8.44 -12.99
N ALA A 47 -0.32 9.23 -13.88
CA ALA A 47 -0.83 10.56 -14.19
C ALA A 47 -2.24 10.50 -14.80
N GLU A 48 -2.49 9.54 -15.69
CA GLU A 48 -3.81 9.31 -16.28
C GLU A 48 -4.85 8.84 -15.24
N VAL A 49 -4.48 7.90 -14.36
CA VAL A 49 -5.34 7.47 -13.24
C VAL A 49 -5.72 8.66 -12.37
N ARG A 50 -4.79 9.56 -12.05
CA ARG A 50 -5.08 10.77 -11.25
C ARG A 50 -6.02 11.73 -11.99
N ALA A 51 -5.78 11.96 -13.28
CA ALA A 51 -6.61 12.84 -14.09
C ALA A 51 -8.07 12.34 -14.19
N LEU A 52 -8.25 11.03 -14.44
CA LEU A 52 -9.57 10.41 -14.48
C LEU A 52 -10.22 10.34 -13.09
N GLY A 53 -9.43 10.01 -12.06
CA GLY A 53 -9.86 9.94 -10.67
C GLY A 53 -10.36 11.27 -10.12
N ALA A 54 -9.81 12.41 -10.57
CA ALA A 54 -10.26 13.73 -10.13
C ALA A 54 -11.73 14.04 -10.49
N ARG A 55 -12.29 13.36 -11.50
CA ARG A 55 -13.68 13.55 -11.98
C ARG A 55 -14.56 12.30 -11.83
N THR A 56 -14.04 11.24 -11.23
CA THR A 56 -14.71 9.93 -11.09
C THR A 56 -14.72 9.56 -9.62
N ARG A 57 -15.73 8.84 -9.14
CA ARG A 57 -15.69 8.29 -7.78
C ARG A 57 -14.73 7.10 -7.74
N LEU A 58 -13.45 7.35 -7.42
CA LEU A 58 -12.38 6.37 -7.53
C LEU A 58 -11.70 6.14 -6.19
N VAL A 59 -11.74 4.92 -5.67
CA VAL A 59 -10.80 4.46 -4.65
C VAL A 59 -9.62 3.80 -5.34
N PHE A 60 -8.41 4.33 -5.16
CA PHE A 60 -7.17 3.76 -5.68
C PHE A 60 -6.20 3.47 -4.54
N ALA A 61 -5.90 2.19 -4.30
CA ALA A 61 -4.97 1.79 -3.26
C ALA A 61 -4.17 0.54 -3.67
N PRO A 62 -2.86 0.48 -3.38
CA PRO A 62 -2.03 -0.69 -3.68
C PRO A 62 -2.34 -1.90 -2.77
N ASN A 63 -3.15 -1.70 -1.73
CA ASN A 63 -3.57 -2.74 -0.80
C ASN A 63 -4.94 -2.39 -0.20
N MET A 64 -5.91 -3.30 -0.31
CA MET A 64 -7.26 -3.10 0.25
C MET A 64 -7.44 -3.66 1.65
N ALA A 65 -6.46 -4.39 2.21
CA ALA A 65 -6.61 -4.94 3.56
C ALA A 65 -6.73 -3.82 4.60
N VAL A 66 -7.77 -3.91 5.44
CA VAL A 66 -8.02 -2.94 6.51
C VAL A 66 -6.84 -2.88 7.48
N GLY A 67 -6.33 -4.05 7.90
CA GLY A 67 -5.21 -4.12 8.84
C GLY A 67 -3.93 -3.47 8.32
N VAL A 68 -3.59 -3.67 7.04
CA VAL A 68 -2.43 -3.02 6.42
C VAL A 68 -2.59 -1.51 6.36
N ASN A 69 -3.79 -1.02 6.03
CA ASN A 69 -4.04 0.41 5.96
C ASN A 69 -4.01 1.08 7.33
N LEU A 70 -4.55 0.43 8.37
CA LEU A 70 -4.38 0.88 9.75
C LEU A 70 -2.90 0.88 10.14
N MET A 71 -2.16 -0.16 9.77
CA MET A 71 -0.73 -0.25 10.03
C MET A 71 0.03 0.93 9.42
N PHE A 72 -0.26 1.33 8.17
CA PHE A 72 0.35 2.52 7.56
C PHE A 72 0.17 3.77 8.42
N LYS A 73 -1.04 4.03 8.94
CA LYS A 73 -1.31 5.19 9.80
C LYS A 73 -0.53 5.11 11.11
N VAL A 74 -0.62 3.97 11.79
CA VAL A 74 -0.06 3.80 13.13
C VAL A 74 1.47 3.84 13.12
N VAL A 75 2.13 3.21 12.15
CA VAL A 75 3.60 3.25 12.07
C VAL A 75 4.13 4.65 11.77
N ALA A 76 3.36 5.48 11.06
CA ALA A 76 3.71 6.89 10.84
C ALA A 76 3.73 7.67 12.15
N ASP A 77 2.70 7.48 12.99
CA ASP A 77 2.61 8.15 14.28
C ASP A 77 3.70 7.65 15.24
N ILE A 78 3.95 6.34 15.26
CA ILE A 78 5.02 5.74 16.07
C ILE A 78 6.39 6.27 15.63
N ALA A 79 6.66 6.35 14.33
CA ALA A 79 7.92 6.87 13.82
C ALA A 79 8.18 8.32 14.29
N LYS A 80 7.14 9.16 14.34
CA LYS A 80 7.29 10.53 14.87
C LYS A 80 7.65 10.56 16.34
N VAL A 81 7.06 9.67 17.14
CA VAL A 81 7.32 9.58 18.59
C VAL A 81 8.71 9.00 18.85
N LEU A 82 9.11 7.99 18.08
CA LEU A 82 10.38 7.28 18.20
C LEU A 82 11.42 7.79 17.20
N SER A 83 11.44 9.09 16.92
CA SER A 83 12.30 9.70 15.89
C SER A 83 13.78 9.79 16.28
N GLU A 84 14.07 9.72 17.58
CA GLU A 84 15.41 9.81 18.15
C GLU A 84 15.75 8.56 18.95
N GLY A 85 16.95 7.99 18.74
CA GLY A 85 17.43 6.84 19.51
C GLY A 85 16.82 5.48 19.13
N TYR A 86 15.96 5.43 18.10
CA TYR A 86 15.42 4.17 17.57
C TYR A 86 15.82 3.94 16.11
N ASP A 87 16.31 2.74 15.84
CA ASP A 87 16.57 2.21 14.52
C ASP A 87 15.28 1.68 13.89
N VAL A 88 15.04 1.97 12.60
CA VAL A 88 13.86 1.47 11.89
C VAL A 88 14.22 0.36 10.91
N GLU A 89 13.54 -0.77 11.05
CA GLU A 89 13.71 -1.94 10.19
C GLU A 89 12.33 -2.49 9.77
N ILE A 90 12.26 -3.02 8.55
CA ILE A 90 11.07 -3.64 7.99
C ILE A 90 11.44 -5.05 7.55
N VAL A 91 10.66 -6.04 8.00
CA VAL A 91 10.79 -7.42 7.55
C VAL A 91 9.50 -7.83 6.87
N GLU A 92 9.60 -8.35 5.66
CA GLU A 92 8.45 -8.90 4.93
C GLU A 92 8.69 -10.35 4.51
N ALA A 93 7.61 -11.15 4.50
CA ALA A 93 7.64 -12.51 4.00
C ALA A 93 6.46 -12.79 3.07
N HIS A 94 6.74 -13.44 1.94
CA HIS A 94 5.73 -13.90 0.99
C HIS A 94 6.10 -15.27 0.41
N HIS A 95 5.16 -15.88 -0.29
CA HIS A 95 5.31 -17.15 -0.99
C HIS A 95 6.46 -17.15 -2.00
N ARG A 96 6.97 -18.34 -2.31
CA ARG A 96 8.11 -18.55 -3.24
C ARG A 96 7.90 -18.00 -4.66
N LEU A 97 6.65 -17.86 -5.08
CA LEU A 97 6.28 -17.43 -6.45
C LEU A 97 6.23 -15.91 -6.63
N LYS A 98 6.44 -15.11 -5.57
CA LYS A 98 6.34 -13.66 -5.66
C LYS A 98 7.59 -13.09 -6.36
N LYS A 99 7.38 -12.27 -7.39
CA LYS A 99 8.44 -11.82 -8.32
C LYS A 99 9.13 -10.52 -7.88
N ASP A 100 8.37 -9.58 -7.32
CA ASP A 100 8.85 -8.29 -6.84
C ASP A 100 9.44 -8.42 -5.42
N ALA A 101 10.50 -7.67 -5.13
CA ALA A 101 11.14 -7.57 -3.83
C ALA A 101 11.80 -6.18 -3.65
N PRO A 102 11.59 -5.48 -2.52
CA PRO A 102 10.56 -5.75 -1.50
C PRO A 102 9.14 -5.66 -2.07
N SER A 103 8.17 -6.20 -1.35
CA SER A 103 6.76 -6.08 -1.70
C SER A 103 6.30 -4.62 -1.73
N GLY A 104 5.31 -4.30 -2.57
CA GLY A 104 4.71 -2.96 -2.61
C GLY A 104 4.21 -2.44 -1.25
N THR A 105 3.70 -3.32 -0.38
CA THR A 105 3.33 -2.97 1.00
C THR A 105 4.54 -2.56 1.84
N ALA A 106 5.66 -3.29 1.75
CA ALA A 106 6.88 -2.96 2.48
C ALA A 106 7.48 -1.64 2.02
N LEU A 107 7.51 -1.39 0.70
CA LEU A 107 7.91 -0.10 0.14
C LEU A 107 7.00 1.04 0.62
N LYS A 108 5.69 0.82 0.67
CA LYS A 108 4.75 1.83 1.17
C LYS A 108 4.93 2.10 2.67
N LEU A 109 5.18 1.08 3.49
CA LEU A 109 5.54 1.24 4.91
C LEU A 109 6.80 2.12 5.04
N ALA A 110 7.85 1.79 4.29
CA ALA A 110 9.09 2.56 4.29
C ALA A 110 8.89 4.02 3.87
N GLN A 111 8.09 4.26 2.82
CA GLN A 111 7.76 5.61 2.35
C GLN A 111 7.02 6.43 3.42
N VAL A 112 6.03 5.83 4.08
CA VAL A 112 5.25 6.50 5.12
C VAL A 112 6.12 6.85 6.33
N ILE A 113 7.00 5.93 6.74
CA ILE A 113 7.97 6.16 7.82
C ILE A 113 8.98 7.25 7.43
N ALA A 114 9.55 7.18 6.23
CA ALA A 114 10.50 8.16 5.73
C ALA A 114 9.88 9.57 5.72
N GLN A 115 8.65 9.70 5.21
CA GLN A 115 7.90 10.96 5.25
C GLN A 115 7.64 11.46 6.66
N ALA A 116 7.29 10.56 7.59
CA ALA A 116 7.06 10.91 8.99
C ALA A 116 8.32 11.43 9.70
N LEU A 117 9.50 10.98 9.25
CA LEU A 117 10.82 11.33 9.79
C LEU A 117 11.55 12.42 8.96
N ASP A 118 10.90 13.00 7.95
CA ASP A 118 11.48 13.94 6.99
C ASP A 118 12.77 13.42 6.30
N ARG A 119 12.71 12.16 5.84
CA ARG A 119 13.81 11.45 5.17
C ARG A 119 13.46 11.16 3.71
N ASP A 120 14.49 11.16 2.87
CA ASP A 120 14.42 10.70 1.48
C ASP A 120 14.73 9.20 1.42
N LEU A 121 13.70 8.38 1.17
CA LEU A 121 13.84 6.92 1.16
C LEU A 121 14.86 6.43 0.12
N GLU A 122 15.03 7.12 -1.01
CA GLU A 122 16.01 6.73 -2.04
C GLU A 122 17.44 6.87 -1.53
N LYS A 123 17.68 7.73 -0.53
CA LYS A 123 19.00 7.95 0.08
C LYS A 123 19.24 7.08 1.31
N VAL A 124 18.20 6.82 2.10
CA VAL A 124 18.34 6.14 3.40
C VAL A 124 17.88 4.69 3.40
N GLY A 125 17.25 4.23 2.31
CA GLY A 125 16.77 2.86 2.17
C GLY A 125 17.91 1.87 2.02
N VAL A 126 17.94 0.83 2.87
CA VAL A 126 18.93 -0.26 2.79
C VAL A 126 18.22 -1.58 2.56
N TYR A 127 18.41 -2.14 1.36
CA TYR A 127 17.68 -3.32 0.88
C TYR A 127 18.45 -4.64 1.01
N ALA A 128 19.72 -4.57 1.42
CA ALA A 128 20.56 -5.73 1.63
C ALA A 128 21.65 -5.41 2.66
N ARG A 129 22.01 -6.40 3.48
CA ARG A 129 23.17 -6.35 4.38
C ARG A 129 23.91 -7.68 4.25
N HIS A 130 25.15 -7.66 3.74
CA HIS A 130 25.91 -8.87 3.44
C HIS A 130 27.42 -8.64 3.61
N GLY A 131 28.07 -9.45 4.45
CA GLY A 131 29.50 -9.32 4.78
C GLY A 131 29.79 -8.28 5.86
N ILE A 132 31.00 -7.69 5.83
CA ILE A 132 31.43 -6.62 6.75
C ILE A 132 31.09 -5.27 6.12
N ILE A 133 29.98 -4.66 6.53
CA ILE A 133 29.46 -3.41 5.96
C ILE A 133 29.62 -2.18 6.86
N GLY A 134 30.24 -2.35 8.04
CA GLY A 134 30.34 -1.30 9.06
C GLY A 134 29.10 -1.18 9.95
N GLU A 135 29.08 -0.13 10.76
CA GLU A 135 27.96 0.17 11.65
C GLU A 135 26.78 0.79 10.88
N ARG A 136 25.56 0.50 11.35
CA ARG A 136 24.32 1.11 10.85
C ARG A 136 24.32 2.61 11.13
N THR A 137 23.95 3.42 10.14
CA THR A 137 23.74 4.86 10.38
C THR A 137 22.35 5.13 10.97
N PRO A 138 22.17 6.15 11.83
CA PRO A 138 20.87 6.44 12.46
C PRO A 138 19.73 6.74 11.48
N ALA A 139 20.06 7.22 10.28
CA ALA A 139 19.09 7.63 9.26
C ALA A 139 18.48 6.45 8.49
N GLU A 140 19.12 5.29 8.48
CA GLU A 140 18.72 4.15 7.65
C GLU A 140 17.28 3.72 7.90
N ILE A 141 16.64 3.20 6.85
CA ILE A 141 15.43 2.38 6.93
C ILE A 141 15.77 1.06 6.25
N GLY A 142 16.01 0.02 7.04
CA GLY A 142 16.36 -1.29 6.51
C GLY A 142 15.12 -2.06 6.06
N ILE A 143 15.21 -2.78 4.94
CA ILE A 143 14.14 -3.66 4.45
C ILE A 143 14.71 -5.04 4.12
N GLN A 144 14.23 -6.05 4.84
CA GLN A 144 14.60 -7.45 4.64
C GLN A 144 13.43 -8.24 4.08
N THR A 145 13.71 -9.04 3.04
CA THR A 145 12.69 -9.72 2.24
C THR A 145 12.86 -11.22 2.28
N VAL A 146 11.80 -11.94 2.67
CA VAL A 146 11.76 -13.41 2.76
C VAL A 146 10.82 -13.98 1.69
N ARG A 147 11.27 -15.02 0.99
CA ARG A 147 10.45 -15.80 0.04
C ARG A 147 10.42 -17.25 0.50
N ALA A 148 9.27 -17.72 0.98
CA ALA A 148 9.15 -19.07 1.53
C ALA A 148 7.73 -19.62 1.38
N GLY A 149 7.65 -20.91 0.99
CA GLY A 149 6.39 -21.65 0.99
C GLY A 149 5.26 -20.96 0.24
N ASP A 150 4.11 -20.90 0.90
CA ASP A 150 2.82 -20.34 0.47
C ASP A 150 2.39 -19.12 1.30
N ILE A 151 3.32 -18.50 2.05
CA ILE A 151 3.05 -17.33 2.91
C ILE A 151 2.31 -16.25 2.10
N VAL A 152 1.08 -15.93 2.51
CA VAL A 152 0.25 -14.97 1.77
C VAL A 152 0.87 -13.57 1.81
N GLY A 153 1.35 -13.17 2.99
CA GLY A 153 2.03 -11.91 3.23
C GLY A 153 2.13 -11.62 4.71
N GLU A 154 3.35 -11.38 5.19
CA GLU A 154 3.63 -10.88 6.53
C GLU A 154 4.51 -9.65 6.44
N HIS A 155 4.25 -8.68 7.31
CA HIS A 155 4.99 -7.42 7.39
C HIS A 155 5.18 -7.04 8.85
N THR A 156 6.42 -6.85 9.27
CA THR A 156 6.78 -6.33 10.57
C THR A 156 7.56 -5.04 10.39
N VAL A 157 7.14 -3.97 11.06
CA VAL A 157 7.97 -2.77 11.28
C VAL A 157 8.50 -2.84 12.70
N LEU A 158 9.82 -2.72 12.83
CA LEU A 158 10.54 -2.74 14.08
C LEU A 158 11.17 -1.36 14.33
N PHE A 159 11.00 -0.85 15.55
CA PHE A 159 11.68 0.31 16.09
C PHE A 159 12.57 -0.18 17.24
N GLY A 160 13.88 -0.27 17.00
CA GLY A 160 14.85 -0.82 17.96
C GLY A 160 15.59 0.28 18.71
N GLY A 161 15.42 0.35 20.03
CA GLY A 161 16.13 1.28 20.91
C GLY A 161 17.10 0.55 21.84
N ILE A 162 17.84 1.30 22.65
CA ILE A 162 18.70 0.69 23.68
C ILE A 162 17.82 0.17 24.82
N GLY A 163 17.79 -1.15 25.00
CA GLY A 163 17.06 -1.81 26.10
C GLY A 163 15.62 -2.21 25.77
N GLU A 164 15.08 -1.79 24.63
CA GLU A 164 13.73 -2.16 24.19
C GLU A 164 13.60 -2.19 22.66
N ARG A 165 12.49 -2.77 22.19
CA ARG A 165 12.05 -2.64 20.80
C ARG A 165 10.54 -2.69 20.73
N LEU A 166 9.97 -1.91 19.82
CA LEU A 166 8.55 -1.94 19.50
C LEU A 166 8.35 -2.53 18.11
N GLU A 167 7.45 -3.50 18.00
CA GLU A 167 7.15 -4.20 16.76
C GLU A 167 5.66 -4.09 16.42
N ILE A 168 5.36 -3.79 15.16
CA ILE A 168 4.02 -3.77 14.61
C ILE A 168 3.98 -4.76 13.47
N THR A 169 3.18 -5.81 13.62
CA THR A 169 3.11 -6.91 12.66
C THR A 169 1.70 -7.06 12.09
N HIS A 170 1.63 -7.19 10.77
CA HIS A 170 0.44 -7.64 10.07
C HIS A 170 0.71 -9.00 9.40
N ARG A 171 -0.22 -9.95 9.56
CA ARG A 171 -0.19 -11.26 8.89
C ARG A 171 -1.49 -11.49 8.12
N ALA A 172 -1.39 -11.75 6.82
CA ALA A 172 -2.52 -12.18 6.02
C ALA A 172 -2.65 -13.71 6.09
N HIS A 173 -3.79 -14.21 6.58
CA HIS A 173 -4.06 -15.66 6.60
C HIS A 173 -4.66 -16.18 5.30
N SER A 174 -5.34 -15.32 4.54
CA SER A 174 -5.90 -15.63 3.23
C SER A 174 -5.99 -14.34 2.41
N ARG A 175 -6.31 -14.45 1.12
CA ARG A 175 -6.56 -13.28 0.25
C ARG A 175 -7.94 -12.66 0.44
N ASP A 176 -8.81 -13.26 1.25
CA ASP A 176 -10.17 -12.76 1.50
C ASP A 176 -10.16 -11.41 2.20
N ASN A 177 -9.12 -11.11 2.97
CA ASN A 177 -8.96 -9.81 3.62
C ASN A 177 -8.91 -8.65 2.60
N PHE A 178 -8.26 -8.84 1.45
CA PHE A 178 -8.22 -7.87 0.37
C PHE A 178 -9.59 -7.72 -0.30
N ALA A 179 -10.27 -8.84 -0.56
CA ALA A 179 -11.60 -8.84 -1.17
C ALA A 179 -12.63 -8.13 -0.26
N ARG A 180 -12.64 -8.44 1.03
CA ARG A 180 -13.51 -7.76 2.02
C ARG A 180 -13.21 -6.26 2.08
N GLY A 181 -11.94 -5.88 2.02
CA GLY A 181 -11.52 -4.49 1.94
C GLY A 181 -12.04 -3.77 0.69
N ALA A 182 -11.92 -4.42 -0.47
CA ALA A 182 -12.41 -3.87 -1.74
C ALA A 182 -13.94 -3.71 -1.73
N VAL A 183 -14.67 -4.68 -1.18
CA VAL A 183 -16.13 -4.60 -1.01
C VAL A 183 -16.51 -3.48 -0.04
N ARG A 184 -15.77 -3.29 1.05
CA ARG A 184 -15.97 -2.16 1.96
C ARG A 184 -15.75 -0.82 1.27
N ALA A 185 -14.68 -0.70 0.47
CA ALA A 185 -14.40 0.48 -0.33
C ALA A 185 -15.53 0.75 -1.35
N ALA A 186 -16.04 -0.32 -1.98
CA ALA A 186 -17.15 -0.22 -2.92
C ALA A 186 -18.45 0.27 -2.26
N ALA A 187 -18.77 -0.25 -1.07
CA ALA A 187 -19.93 0.23 -0.31
C ALA A 187 -19.78 1.70 0.11
N TRP A 188 -18.56 2.11 0.48
CA TRP A 188 -18.27 3.48 0.92
C TRP A 188 -18.29 4.51 -0.21
N ILE A 189 -17.73 4.18 -1.38
CA ILE A 189 -17.51 5.14 -2.48
C ILE A 189 -18.80 5.61 -3.17
N VAL A 190 -19.87 4.81 -3.14
CA VAL A 190 -21.17 5.15 -3.75
C VAL A 190 -21.78 6.41 -3.16
N GLY A 191 -21.55 6.67 -1.88
CA GLY A 191 -22.06 7.85 -1.17
C GLY A 191 -21.20 9.11 -1.33
N GLN A 192 -20.07 9.05 -2.04
CA GLN A 192 -19.11 10.15 -2.11
C GLN A 192 -19.32 11.04 -3.33
N ALA A 193 -18.78 12.25 -3.26
CA ALA A 193 -18.59 13.09 -4.44
C ALA A 193 -17.56 12.46 -5.40
N PRO A 194 -17.54 12.84 -6.69
CA PRO A 194 -16.44 12.48 -7.58
C PRO A 194 -15.10 12.97 -7.01
N GLY A 195 -14.08 12.11 -7.04
CA GLY A 195 -12.78 12.37 -6.44
C GLY A 195 -11.92 11.12 -6.36
N LEU A 196 -10.62 11.36 -6.21
CA LEU A 196 -9.62 10.31 -6.00
C LEU A 196 -9.41 10.10 -4.50
N TYR A 197 -9.79 8.93 -4.02
CA TYR A 197 -9.69 8.49 -2.63
C TYR A 197 -8.73 7.30 -2.50
N ASP A 198 -8.24 7.05 -1.30
CA ASP A 198 -7.55 5.82 -0.96
C ASP A 198 -8.23 5.12 0.23
N MET A 199 -7.65 4.01 0.69
CA MET A 199 -8.19 3.25 1.81
C MET A 199 -8.08 3.97 3.15
N GLN A 200 -7.26 5.01 3.30
CA GLN A 200 -7.26 5.83 4.52
C GLN A 200 -8.54 6.67 4.58
N ASP A 201 -9.00 7.20 3.45
CA ASP A 201 -10.29 7.91 3.36
C ASP A 201 -11.46 6.97 3.70
N VAL A 202 -11.46 5.76 3.13
CA VAL A 202 -12.47 4.71 3.41
C VAL A 202 -12.53 4.33 4.89
N LEU A 203 -11.41 4.41 5.59
CA LEU A 203 -11.28 4.03 6.99
C LEU A 203 -11.40 5.21 7.97
N GLY A 204 -11.49 6.45 7.49
CA GLY A 204 -11.51 7.65 8.34
C GLY A 204 -10.20 7.89 9.09
N LEU A 205 -9.07 7.64 8.43
CA LEU A 205 -7.72 7.77 9.01
C LEU A 205 -6.96 9.03 8.56
N LYS A 206 -7.62 9.89 7.77
CA LYS A 206 -7.15 11.21 7.32
C LYS A 206 -8.03 12.31 7.90
#